data_AF-A0A1I0X3S1-F1
#
_entry.id   AF-A0A1I0X3S1-F1
#
_cell.length_a   1.000
_cell.length_b   1.000
_cell.length_c   1.000
_cell.angle_alpha   90.00
_cell.angle_beta   90.00
_cell.angle_gamma   90.00
#
_symmetry.space_group_name_H-M   'P 1'
#
loop_
_entity.id
_entity.type
_entity.pdbx_description
1 polymer ?
#
loop_
_entity_poly.entity_id
_entity_poly.type
_entity_poly.pdbx_seq_one_letter_code
_entity_poly.pdbx_strand_id
1 'polypeptide(L)' 'MVRGLHCHDCVVMVLLGPPPEITIDDDEMAALDVLASGGLVPPLRMVEPVAGPVVESA' A
#
# COMPACT_ATOMS: atom_id res chain seq x y z
N MET A 1 -24.43 0.03 -10.43
CA MET A 1 -24.02 0.44 -11.80
C MET A 1 -22.60 1.00 -11.63
N VAL A 2 -21.52 0.72 -12.38
CA VAL A 2 -21.28 -0.08 -13.60
C VAL A 2 -22.26 -1.23 -13.79
N ARG A 3 -23.37 -0.95 -14.44
CA ARG A 3 -24.37 -1.94 -14.84
C ARG A 3 -24.49 -1.71 -16.34
N GLY A 4 -24.03 -2.68 -17.14
CA GLY A 4 -24.16 -2.64 -18.60
C GLY A 4 -22.87 -2.63 -19.42
N LEU A 5 -21.68 -2.51 -18.82
CA LEU A 5 -20.42 -2.76 -19.53
C LEU A 5 -19.82 -4.07 -19.00
N HIS A 6 -20.34 -5.19 -19.50
CA HIS A 6 -19.66 -6.47 -19.40
C HIS A 6 -18.46 -6.42 -20.35
N CYS A 7 -17.37 -5.76 -19.97
CA CYS A 7 -16.12 -6.04 -20.69
C CYS A 7 -15.77 -7.47 -20.32
N HIS A 8 -15.76 -8.35 -21.32
CA HIS A 8 -15.52 -9.78 -21.17
C HIS A 8 -14.17 -10.09 -20.47
N ASP A 9 -13.31 -9.08 -20.27
CA ASP A 9 -11.97 -9.18 -19.70
C ASP A 9 -11.56 -7.97 -18.81
N CYS A 10 -12.52 -7.24 -18.22
CA CYS A 10 -12.17 -6.12 -17.33
C CYS A 10 -11.73 -6.61 -15.94
N VAL A 11 -10.45 -6.46 -15.61
CA VAL A 11 -9.91 -6.64 -14.24
C VAL A 11 -10.13 -5.35 -13.45
N VAL A 12 -10.94 -5.41 -12.39
CA VAL A 12 -11.10 -4.29 -11.46
C VAL A 12 -10.17 -4.53 -10.26
N MET A 13 -9.18 -3.66 -10.10
CA MET A 13 -8.31 -3.67 -8.93
C MET A 13 -8.82 -2.66 -7.91
N VAL A 14 -8.98 -3.10 -6.67
CA VAL A 14 -9.24 -2.21 -5.53
C VAL A 14 -7.99 -2.15 -4.67
N LEU A 15 -7.56 -0.94 -4.31
CA LEU A 15 -6.57 -0.76 -3.26
C LEU A 15 -7.31 -0.82 -1.93
N LEU A 16 -7.24 -1.97 -1.27
CA LEU A 16 -7.54 -2.05 0.15
C LEU A 16 -6.40 -1.33 0.86
N GLY A 17 -6.73 -0.40 1.76
CA GLY A 17 -5.71 0.28 2.57
C GLY A 17 -4.83 -0.72 3.32
N PRO A 18 -3.68 -0.27 3.86
CA PRO A 18 -2.81 -1.15 4.63
C PRO A 18 -3.60 -1.79 5.79
N PRO A 19 -3.30 -3.04 6.17
CA PRO A 19 -3.91 -3.66 7.34
C PRO A 19 -3.61 -2.83 8.59
N PRO A 20 -4.53 -2.81 9.56
CA PRO A 20 -4.48 -1.88 10.71
C PRO A 20 -3.25 -2.07 11.61
N GLU A 21 -2.56 -3.22 11.51
CA GLU A 21 -1.46 -3.60 12.40
C GLU A 21 -0.12 -3.80 11.67
N ILE A 22 0.00 -3.43 10.38
CA ILE A 22 1.34 -3.46 9.75
C ILE A 22 2.16 -2.30 10.31
N THR A 23 2.96 -2.60 11.32
CA THR A 23 4.01 -1.73 11.85
C THR A 23 5.35 -2.36 11.51
N ILE A 24 6.22 -1.61 10.86
CA ILE A 24 7.62 -2.02 10.67
C ILE A 24 8.35 -1.65 11.95
N ASP A 25 8.90 -2.64 12.65
CA ASP A 25 9.70 -2.40 13.85
C ASP A 25 11.15 -1.99 13.52
N ASP A 26 11.94 -1.64 14.54
CA ASP A 26 13.30 -1.15 14.36
C ASP A 26 14.22 -2.18 13.70
N ASP A 27 14.04 -3.47 13.98
CA ASP A 27 14.86 -4.55 13.41
C ASP A 27 14.48 -4.78 11.94
N GLU A 28 13.20 -4.74 11.62
CA GLU A 28 12.70 -4.81 10.25
C GLU A 28 13.16 -3.59 9.42
N MET A 29 13.15 -2.39 10.01
CA MET A 29 13.72 -1.20 9.36
C MET A 29 15.20 -1.37 9.04
N ALA A 30 15.99 -1.89 9.99
CA ALA A 30 17.40 -2.14 9.79
C ALA A 30 17.65 -3.18 8.68
N ALA A 31 16.83 -4.24 8.63
CA ALA A 31 16.89 -5.22 7.55
C ALA A 31 16.60 -4.58 6.18
N LEU A 32 15.58 -3.75 6.09
CA LEU A 32 15.24 -3.05 4.84
C LEU A 32 16.34 -2.08 4.40
N ASP A 33 17.05 -1.43 5.31
CA ASP A 33 18.19 -0.54 4.99
C ASP A 33 19.36 -1.33 4.38
N VAL A 34 19.68 -2.51 4.92
CA VAL A 34 20.69 -3.41 4.34
C VAL A 34 20.29 -3.85 2.93
N LEU A 35 19.01 -4.22 2.74
CA LEU A 35 18.51 -4.59 1.42
C LEU A 35 18.55 -3.41 0.43
N ALA A 36 18.23 -2.20 0.89
CA ALA A 36 18.25 -0.99 0.07
C ALA A 36 19.68 -0.60 -0.34
N SER A 37 20.63 -0.64 0.60
CA SER A 37 22.05 -0.36 0.31
C SER A 37 22.66 -1.39 -0.66
N GLY A 38 22.17 -2.62 -0.63
CA GLY A 38 22.50 -3.67 -1.60
C GLY A 38 21.75 -3.58 -2.94
N GLY A 39 20.79 -2.66 -3.08
CA GLY A 39 19.98 -2.47 -4.30
C GLY A 39 18.89 -3.52 -4.53
N LEU A 40 18.53 -4.31 -3.52
CA LEU A 40 17.50 -5.35 -3.59
C LEU A 40 16.09 -4.78 -3.42
N VAL A 41 15.97 -3.63 -2.76
CA VAL A 41 14.71 -2.89 -2.62
C VAL A 41 14.96 -1.40 -2.89
N PRO A 42 13.92 -0.62 -3.25
CA PRO A 42 14.04 0.83 -3.34
C PRO A 42 14.49 1.45 -2.00
N PRO A 43 15.24 2.57 -2.02
CA PRO A 43 15.63 3.26 -0.79
C PRO A 43 14.43 3.63 0.07
N LEU A 44 14.59 3.45 1.39
CA LEU A 44 13.55 3.75 2.37
C LEU A 44 13.14 5.23 2.29
N ARG A 45 11.87 5.47 1.98
CA ARG A 45 11.23 6.79 2.01
C ARG A 45 10.12 6.73 3.05
N MET A 46 10.53 6.79 4.31
CA MET A 46 9.58 6.83 5.41
C MET A 46 8.79 8.13 5.29
N VAL A 47 7.49 8.01 5.02
CA VAL A 47 6.55 9.13 5.06
C VAL A 47 5.77 9.03 6.36
N GLU A 48 5.57 10.16 7.01
CA GLU A 48 4.70 10.20 8.17
C GLU A 48 3.26 9.91 7.72
N PRO A 49 2.57 8.93 8.33
CA PRO A 49 1.21 8.61 7.95
C PRO A 49 0.31 9.84 8.07
N VAL A 50 -0.29 10.26 6.97
CA VAL A 50 -1.32 11.31 6.98
C VAL A 50 -2.68 10.67 7.20
N ALA A 51 -3.56 11.39 7.92
CA ALA A 51 -4.94 10.95 8.06
C ALA A 51 -5.57 10.73 6.67
N GLY A 52 -6.12 9.53 6.47
CA GLY A 52 -6.80 9.19 5.23
C GLY A 52 -8.09 10.01 5.04
N PRO A 53 -8.61 10.09 3.80
CA PRO A 53 -9.88 10.74 3.54
C PRO A 53 -11.01 10.04 4.29
N VAL A 54 -11.90 10.82 4.92
CA VAL A 54 -13.13 10.29 5.51
C VAL A 54 -14.06 9.89 4.36
N VAL A 55 -14.23 8.59 4.18
CA VAL A 55 -15.17 8.04 3.20
C VAL A 55 -16.49 7.75 3.92
N GLU A 56 -17.48 8.62 3.74
CA GLU A 56 -18.85 8.35 4.18
C GLU A 56 -19.53 7.40 3.18
N SER A 57 -19.99 6.26 3.68
CA SER A 57 -20.82 5.34 2.90
C SER A 57 -22.22 5.94 2.75
N ALA A 58 -22.64 6.16 1.51
CA ALA A 58 -23.98 6.61 1.15
C ALA A 58 -25.05 5.54 1.39
#